data_AF-A0A3D0GA38-F1
#
_entry.id   AF-A0A3D0GA38-F1
#
_cell.length_a   1.000
_cell.length_b   1.000
_cell.length_c   1.000
_cell.angle_alpha   90.00
_cell.angle_beta   90.00
_cell.angle_gamma   90.00
#
_symmetry.space_group_name_H-M   'P 1'
#
loop_
_entity.id
_entity.type
_entity.pdbx_description
1 polymer ?
#
loop_
_entity_poly.entity_id
_entity_poly.type
_entity_poly.pdbx_seq_one_letter_code
_entity_poly.pdbx_strand_id
1 'polypeptide(L)' 'MMADSNNTTHFGFETVPEAEKAGRVQGVFGSVASKYDIMNDVMSMGIHRIWKDAMMDWL' A
#
# COMPACT_ATOMS: atom_id res chain seq x y z
N MET A 1 -2.78 6.18 -34.61
CA MET A 1 -2.17 5.57 -33.41
C MET A 1 -3.21 4.62 -32.85
N MET A 2 -3.11 3.32 -33.16
CA MET A 2 -4.05 2.30 -32.68
C MET A 2 -3.64 1.95 -31.26
N ALA A 3 -4.52 2.26 -30.30
CA ALA A 3 -4.36 1.81 -28.92
C ALA A 3 -4.56 0.30 -28.89
N ASP A 4 -3.57 -0.42 -28.38
CA ASP A 4 -3.51 -1.88 -28.41
C ASP A 4 -4.74 -2.54 -27.78
N SER A 5 -5.36 -3.39 -28.57
CA SER A 5 -6.53 -4.18 -28.24
C SER A 5 -6.17 -5.35 -27.30
N ASN A 6 -6.86 -5.42 -26.16
CA ASN A 6 -7.10 -6.65 -25.37
C ASN A 6 -6.00 -7.25 -24.47
N ASN A 7 -5.01 -6.48 -24.00
CA ASN A 7 -4.14 -7.00 -22.93
C ASN A 7 -4.83 -6.86 -21.55
N THR A 8 -5.43 -7.96 -21.10
CA THR A 8 -5.96 -8.13 -19.74
C THR A 8 -5.09 -9.10 -18.95
N THR A 9 -5.10 -8.96 -17.63
CA THR A 9 -4.24 -9.70 -16.71
C THR A 9 -5.00 -10.00 -15.43
N HIS A 10 -4.55 -11.01 -14.71
CA HIS A 10 -5.20 -11.38 -13.45
C HIS A 10 -4.69 -10.52 -12.29
N PHE A 11 -5.63 -10.11 -11.45
CA PHE A 11 -5.41 -9.43 -10.17
C PHE A 11 -6.25 -10.12 -9.11
N GLY A 12 -5.64 -11.00 -8.31
CA GLY A 12 -6.36 -11.86 -7.37
C GLY A 12 -7.27 -12.83 -8.12
N PHE A 13 -8.58 -12.75 -7.87
CA PHE A 13 -9.62 -13.57 -8.53
C PHE A 13 -10.28 -12.86 -9.73
N GLU A 14 -9.90 -11.61 -10.01
CA GLU A 14 -10.50 -10.80 -11.07
C GLU A 14 -9.54 -10.64 -12.27
N THR A 15 -10.10 -10.48 -13.46
CA THR A 15 -9.36 -10.14 -14.69
C THR A 15 -9.52 -8.66 -14.98
N VAL A 16 -8.42 -7.93 -15.04
CA VAL A 16 -8.38 -6.47 -15.19
C VAL A 16 -7.53 -6.07 -16.41
N PRO A 17 -7.76 -4.91 -17.03
CA PRO A 17 -6.85 -4.38 -18.04
C PRO A 17 -5.42 -4.25 -17.49
N GLU A 18 -4.41 -4.58 -18.28
CA GLU A 18 -3.01 -4.56 -17.83
C GLU A 18 -2.58 -3.18 -17.33
N ALA A 19 -3.05 -2.13 -18.00
CA ALA A 19 -2.82 -0.73 -17.61
C ALA A 19 -3.35 -0.40 -16.20
N GLU A 20 -4.40 -1.09 -15.72
CA GLU A 20 -4.97 -0.85 -14.39
C GLU A 20 -4.28 -1.65 -13.28
N LYS A 21 -3.57 -2.73 -13.61
CA LYS A 21 -2.97 -3.63 -12.62
C LYS A 21 -2.00 -2.91 -11.70
N ALA A 22 -1.11 -2.09 -12.26
CA ALA A 22 -0.08 -1.38 -11.49
C ALA A 22 -0.70 -0.44 -10.43
N GLY A 23 -1.73 0.31 -10.80
CA GLY A 23 -2.45 1.21 -9.88
C GLY A 23 -3.19 0.44 -8.78
N ARG A 24 -3.82 -0.69 -9.11
CA ARG A 24 -4.49 -1.55 -8.12
C ARG A 24 -3.50 -2.18 -7.12
N VAL A 25 -2.34 -2.63 -7.60
CA VAL A 25 -1.26 -3.16 -6.75
C VAL A 25 -0.76 -2.08 -5.79
N GLN A 26 -0.50 -0.86 -6.28
CA GLN A 26 -0.11 0.27 -5.44
C GLN A 26 -1.16 0.57 -4.36
N GLY A 27 -2.45 0.53 -4.71
CA GLY A 27 -3.55 0.69 -3.76
C GLY A 27 -3.54 -0.36 -2.64
N VAL A 28 -3.29 -1.63 -2.97
CA VAL A 28 -3.17 -2.70 -1.96
C VAL A 28 -1.98 -2.45 -1.05
N PHE A 29 -0.80 -2.12 -1.59
CA PHE A 29 0.37 -1.80 -0.77
C PHE A 29 0.13 -0.61 0.18
N GLY A 30 -0.52 0.45 -0.29
CA GLY A 30 -0.92 1.57 0.55
C GLY A 30 -1.89 1.15 1.67
N SER A 31 -2.87 0.30 1.36
CA SER A 31 -3.85 -0.19 2.33
C SER A 31 -3.21 -1.07 3.42
N VAL A 32 -2.19 -1.85 3.06
CA VAL A 32 -1.46 -2.71 3.99
C VAL A 32 -0.62 -1.86 4.94
N ALA A 33 0.13 -0.88 4.42
CA ALA A 33 0.92 0.04 5.23
C ALA A 33 0.04 0.80 6.25
N SER A 34 -1.09 1.36 5.79
CA SER A 34 -2.02 2.09 6.65
C SER A 34 -2.64 1.20 7.75
N LYS A 35 -2.95 -0.07 7.46
CA LYS A 35 -3.47 -1.01 8.46
C LYS A 35 -2.44 -1.34 9.55
N TYR A 36 -1.17 -1.49 9.18
CA TYR A 36 -0.11 -1.72 10.16
C TYR A 36 0.13 -0.50 11.06
N ASP A 37 0.10 0.71 10.51
CA ASP A 37 0.20 1.94 11.30
C ASP A 37 -0.95 2.06 12.32
N ILE A 38 -2.19 1.78 11.89
CA ILE A 38 -3.36 1.79 12.77
C ILE A 38 -3.22 0.75 13.89
N MET A 39 -2.81 -0.48 13.55
CA MET A 39 -2.62 -1.54 14.53
C MET A 39 -1.53 -1.19 15.55
N ASN A 40 -0.42 -0.62 15.10
CA ASN A 40 0.67 -0.18 15.98
C ASN A 40 0.25 0.98 16.87
N ASP A 41 -0.51 1.94 16.36
CA ASP A 41 -1.02 3.07 17.13
C ASP A 41 -2.04 2.61 18.20
N VAL A 42 -2.89 1.64 17.87
CA VAL A 42 -3.89 1.08 18.81
C VAL A 42 -3.23 0.22 19.89
N MET A 43 -2.34 -0.71 19.52
CA MET A 43 -1.70 -1.61 20.49
C MET A 43 -0.70 -0.90 21.40
N SER A 44 -0.02 0.14 20.90
CA SER A 44 0.96 0.90 21.69
C SER A 44 0.38 2.10 22.41
N MET A 45 -0.93 2.37 22.27
CA MET A 45 -1.54 3.65 22.67
C MET A 45 -0.75 4.87 22.17
N GLY A 46 -0.15 4.77 20.98
CA GLY A 46 0.65 5.84 20.37
C GLY A 46 2.10 5.99 20.85
N ILE A 47 2.61 5.13 21.75
CA ILE A 47 4.01 5.16 22.23
C ILE A 47 5.01 4.96 21.08
N HIS A 48 4.63 4.25 20.01
CA HIS A 48 5.48 4.04 18.83
C HIS A 48 5.95 5.34 18.18
N ARG A 49 5.15 6.42 18.23
CA ARG A 49 5.50 7.72 17.65
C ARG A 49 6.64 8.39 18.39
N ILE A 50 6.60 8.32 19.73
CA ILE A 50 7.63 8.89 20.60
C ILE A 50 8.97 8.17 20.38
N TRP A 51 8.96 6.85 20.18
CA TRP A 51 10.17 6.09 19.87
C TRP A 51 10.72 6.41 18.47
N LYS A 52 9.85 6.62 17.47
CA LYS A 52 10.28 7.06 16.13
C LYS A 52 10.94 8.44 16.19
N ASP A 53 10.34 9.38 16.90
CA ASP A 53 10.87 10.74 17.02
C ASP A 53 12.21 10.75 17.77
N ALA A 54 12.30 10.04 18.90
CA ALA A 54 13.55 9.91 19.65
C ALA A 54 14.66 9.19 18.87
N MET A 55 14.30 8.20 18.03
CA MET A 55 15.27 7.51 17.17
C MET A 55 15.78 8.41 16.03
N MET A 56 14.92 9.25 15.45
CA MET A 56 15.33 10.21 14.42
C MET A 56 16.13 11.37 14.98
N ASP A 57 15.83 11.81 16.21
CA ASP A 57 16.58 12.86 16.92
C ASP A 57 17.99 12.41 17.33
N TRP A 58 18.20 11.10 17.47
CA TRP A 58 19.49 10.51 17.80
C TRP A 58 20.44 10.36 16.59
N LEU A 59 19.96 10.61 15.37
CA LEU A 59 20.67 10.39 14.11
C LEU A 59 21.09 11.72 13.46
#